data_AF-A0ABD5VEX2-F1
#
_entry.id   AF-A0ABD5VEX2-F1
#
_cell.length_a   1.000
_cell.length_b   1.000
_cell.length_c   1.000
_cell.angle_alpha   90.00
_cell.angle_beta   90.00
_cell.angle_gamma   90.00
#
_symmetry.space_group_name_H-M   'P 1'
#
loop_
_entity.id
_entity.type
_entity.pdbx_description
1 polymer ?
#
loop_
_entity_poly.entity_id
_entity_poly.type
_entity_poly.pdbx_seq_one_letter_code
_entity_poly.pdbx_strand_id
1 'polypeptide(L)'
;MTENFSRESGGDGYDRSDVFDLLARRRYLAAAAGTTAGLASLSGCLSGTGDTDTEAETDEPPDEDDDEDGDDDRPEGVSEEEFERGPVPEAYQTATSLGGETRDPDDLQPKGNVKFSEYDDALEQPTHKPGRCCANCADYIPDKNGDRFGACAEVEGYVDGADWCSLYESLPEPSVPEGMNEGDLATAEVPEAYRTATSQGDETRNPEQLSAQADVSLTESVEALADGDAEPGQSCGNCAEFIPDQNGDGWGACAAVKGFVATEDWCVIWEHVSEG
;
A
#
# COMPACT_ATOMS: atom_id res chain seq x y z
N MET A 1 25.58 -19.07 53.20
CA MET A 1 26.73 -19.60 52.44
C MET A 1 26.47 -21.09 52.33
N THR A 2 25.84 -21.60 51.27
CA THR A 2 26.28 -21.51 49.87
C THR A 2 25.06 -21.48 48.94
N GLU A 3 25.12 -20.59 47.95
CA GLU A 3 24.08 -20.30 46.96
C GLU A 3 24.07 -21.36 45.86
N ASN A 4 22.87 -21.75 45.40
CA ASN A 4 22.68 -22.56 44.20
C ASN A 4 22.52 -21.61 43.01
N PHE A 5 23.51 -21.64 42.12
CA PHE A 5 23.50 -21.00 40.81
C PHE A 5 22.71 -21.90 39.85
N SER A 6 21.61 -21.41 39.28
CA SER A 6 21.00 -22.02 38.11
C SER A 6 20.70 -20.92 37.09
N ARG A 7 21.62 -20.90 36.13
CA ARG A 7 21.65 -20.26 34.83
C ARG A 7 20.28 -20.16 34.16
N GLU A 8 19.74 -18.94 34.07
CA GLU A 8 18.71 -18.59 33.09
C GLU A 8 19.40 -18.25 31.77
N SER A 9 19.23 -19.12 30.77
CA SER A 9 19.58 -18.85 29.39
C SER A 9 18.39 -18.13 28.74
N GLY A 10 18.57 -16.83 28.47
CA GLY A 10 17.73 -16.08 27.55
C GLY A 10 17.80 -16.67 26.14
N GLY A 11 16.64 -16.76 25.52
CA GLY A 11 16.48 -17.01 24.10
C GLY A 11 15.28 -16.19 23.65
N ASP A 12 15.54 -15.20 22.79
CA ASP A 12 14.58 -14.48 21.97
C ASP A 12 13.54 -15.44 21.40
N GLY A 13 12.35 -15.43 21.99
CA GLY A 13 11.16 -15.98 21.39
C GLY A 13 10.40 -14.84 20.76
N TYR A 14 10.63 -14.59 19.47
CA TYR A 14 9.53 -14.05 18.67
C TYR A 14 8.47 -15.14 18.65
N ASP A 15 7.35 -14.86 19.30
CA ASP A 15 6.28 -15.81 19.46
C ASP A 15 5.69 -16.12 18.08
N ARG A 16 5.54 -17.40 17.76
CA ARG A 16 4.89 -17.81 16.51
C ARG A 16 3.46 -17.28 16.43
N SER A 17 2.82 -16.96 17.55
CA SER A 17 1.52 -16.27 17.58
C SER A 17 1.60 -14.88 16.97
N ASP A 18 2.64 -14.07 17.24
CA ASP A 18 2.76 -12.72 16.66
C ASP A 18 2.90 -12.74 15.12
N VAL A 19 3.50 -13.78 14.56
CA VAL A 19 3.61 -13.94 13.09
C VAL A 19 2.28 -14.41 12.48
N PHE A 20 1.52 -15.25 13.20
CA PHE A 20 0.20 -15.70 12.74
C PHE A 20 -0.89 -14.64 12.98
N ASP A 21 -0.82 -13.85 14.04
CA ASP A 21 -1.74 -12.73 14.34
C ASP A 21 -1.48 -11.51 13.44
N LEU A 22 -0.34 -11.47 12.74
CA LEU A 22 -0.05 -10.49 11.70
C LEU A 22 -0.40 -10.96 10.27
N LEU A 23 -0.62 -12.26 10.07
CA LEU A 23 -1.00 -12.87 8.78
C LEU A 23 -2.43 -13.45 8.80
N ALA A 24 -3.20 -13.25 9.86
CA ALA A 24 -4.53 -13.84 10.04
C ALA A 24 -5.52 -12.82 10.61
N ARG A 25 -5.49 -11.59 10.09
CA ARG A 25 -6.32 -10.48 10.55
C ARG A 25 -7.70 -10.49 9.89
N ARG A 26 -7.77 -10.74 8.58
CA ARG A 26 -9.02 -11.03 7.88
C ARG A 26 -8.86 -12.16 6.88
N ARG A 27 -9.58 -13.27 7.09
CA ARG A 27 -9.63 -14.32 6.06
C ARG A 27 -10.82 -14.05 5.17
N TYR A 28 -10.57 -13.42 4.02
CA TYR A 28 -11.52 -13.41 2.91
C TYR A 28 -11.79 -14.84 2.48
N LEU A 29 -12.88 -15.41 2.98
CA LEU A 29 -13.30 -16.75 2.60
C LEU A 29 -13.82 -16.69 1.16
N ALA A 30 -12.97 -17.08 0.21
CA ALA A 30 -13.36 -17.44 -1.15
C ALA A 30 -14.23 -18.71 -1.13
N ALA A 31 -15.43 -18.62 -0.54
CA ALA A 31 -16.38 -19.71 -0.46
C ALA A 31 -17.32 -19.68 -1.68
N ALA A 32 -16.80 -19.88 -2.89
CA ALA A 32 -17.52 -20.49 -4.03
C ALA A 32 -16.71 -20.51 -5.34
N ALA A 33 -15.62 -21.28 -5.43
CA ALA A 33 -15.19 -21.81 -6.73
C ALA A 33 -14.48 -23.15 -6.54
N GLY A 34 -15.27 -24.23 -6.55
CA GLY A 34 -14.72 -25.56 -6.77
C GLY A 34 -14.14 -25.63 -8.18
N THR A 35 -12.82 -25.46 -8.31
CA THR A 35 -12.11 -25.76 -9.55
C THR A 35 -10.87 -26.59 -9.25
N THR A 36 -10.95 -27.86 -9.63
CA THR A 36 -9.83 -28.76 -9.83
C THR A 36 -8.86 -28.15 -10.85
N ALA A 37 -7.85 -27.41 -10.40
CA ALA A 37 -6.73 -27.03 -11.25
C ALA A 37 -5.72 -28.18 -11.29
N GLY A 38 -5.76 -28.93 -12.39
CA GLY A 38 -4.72 -29.87 -12.75
C GLY A 38 -3.42 -29.14 -13.03
N LEU A 39 -2.35 -29.57 -12.37
CA LEU A 39 -0.98 -29.17 -12.68
C LEU A 39 -0.64 -29.61 -14.11
N ALA A 40 -0.41 -28.65 -15.00
CA ALA A 40 0.27 -28.87 -16.27
C ALA A 40 1.50 -27.95 -16.32
N SER A 41 2.65 -28.62 -16.16
CA SER A 41 4.01 -28.12 -16.14
C SER A 41 4.48 -27.47 -17.45
N LEU A 42 5.33 -26.46 -17.27
CA LEU A 42 6.19 -25.75 -18.21
C LEU A 42 7.01 -26.68 -19.14
N SER A 43 7.19 -26.30 -20.41
CA SER A 43 8.46 -26.42 -21.17
C SER A 43 8.33 -26.01 -22.64
N GLY A 44 9.30 -25.20 -23.12
CA GLY A 44 9.99 -25.50 -24.38
C GLY A 44 10.06 -24.41 -25.46
N CYS A 45 11.23 -23.78 -25.54
CA CYS A 45 11.73 -22.83 -26.54
C CYS A 45 11.67 -23.34 -28.00
N LEU A 46 11.55 -22.42 -28.98
CA LEU A 46 12.11 -22.63 -30.32
C LEU A 46 12.63 -21.32 -30.96
N SER A 47 13.89 -21.38 -31.37
CA SER A 47 14.76 -20.34 -31.90
C SER A 47 14.34 -19.77 -33.27
N GLY A 48 14.65 -18.49 -33.50
CA GLY A 48 14.59 -17.84 -34.82
C GLY A 48 15.90 -17.09 -35.13
N THR A 49 16.59 -17.54 -36.17
CA THR A 49 17.89 -17.07 -36.69
C THR A 49 17.74 -15.81 -37.56
N GLY A 50 18.64 -14.84 -37.41
CA GLY A 50 18.86 -13.73 -38.35
C GLY A 50 20.26 -13.15 -38.18
N ASP A 51 21.11 -13.40 -39.18
CA ASP A 51 22.53 -13.05 -39.29
C ASP A 51 22.67 -11.82 -40.21
N THR A 52 23.43 -10.79 -39.81
CA THR A 52 24.21 -9.97 -40.76
C THR A 52 25.24 -9.08 -40.03
N ASP A 53 26.51 -9.44 -40.17
CA ASP A 53 27.68 -8.57 -39.94
C ASP A 53 27.73 -7.45 -41.01
N THR A 54 28.02 -6.21 -40.60
CA THR A 54 28.80 -5.24 -41.39
C THR A 54 29.34 -4.15 -40.46
N GLU A 55 30.67 -4.11 -40.33
CA GLU A 55 31.41 -3.02 -39.70
C GLU A 55 31.65 -1.90 -40.72
N ALA A 56 31.53 -0.64 -40.28
CA ALA A 56 32.17 0.51 -40.92
C ALA A 56 32.39 1.63 -39.89
N GLU A 57 33.65 2.01 -39.73
CA GLU A 57 34.11 3.11 -38.89
C GLU A 57 33.67 4.49 -39.38
N THR A 58 33.58 5.44 -38.45
CA THR A 58 34.25 6.77 -38.38
C THR A 58 33.29 7.90 -37.94
N ASP A 59 33.86 8.81 -37.13
CA ASP A 59 33.43 10.19 -36.74
C ASP A 59 32.78 10.36 -35.34
N GLU A 60 33.61 10.73 -34.35
CA GLU A 60 33.25 11.62 -33.22
C GLU A 60 32.89 13.01 -33.79
N PRO A 61 31.85 13.75 -33.30
CA PRO A 61 31.83 14.40 -31.96
C PRO A 61 30.39 14.59 -31.39
N PRO A 62 30.12 15.39 -30.32
CA PRO A 62 30.96 15.93 -29.25
C PRO A 62 30.64 15.28 -27.88
N ASP A 63 31.38 15.67 -26.84
CA ASP A 63 30.99 15.50 -25.44
C ASP A 63 29.61 16.16 -25.23
N GLU A 64 28.55 15.35 -25.26
CA GLU A 64 27.34 15.66 -24.53
C GLU A 64 27.56 15.00 -23.17
N ASP A 65 27.74 15.85 -22.15
CA ASP A 65 27.43 15.50 -20.78
C ASP A 65 25.95 15.08 -20.76
N ASP A 66 25.69 13.85 -21.21
CA ASP A 66 24.46 13.13 -20.94
C ASP A 66 24.65 12.62 -19.51
N ASP A 67 24.58 13.58 -18.57
CA ASP A 67 23.88 13.31 -17.33
C ASP A 67 22.47 12.91 -17.80
N GLU A 68 22.30 11.64 -18.18
CA GLU A 68 21.01 10.96 -18.21
C GLU A 68 20.53 11.09 -16.76
N ASP A 69 19.90 12.24 -16.51
CA ASP A 69 19.14 12.59 -15.32
C ASP A 69 18.30 11.34 -15.04
N GLY A 70 18.72 10.57 -14.04
CA GLY A 70 17.95 9.45 -13.55
C GLY A 70 16.55 9.98 -13.29
N ASP A 71 15.56 9.38 -13.96
CA ASP A 71 14.15 9.78 -13.92
C ASP A 71 13.82 10.30 -12.53
N ASP A 72 13.77 11.63 -12.42
CA ASP A 72 13.51 12.26 -11.15
C ASP A 72 12.01 12.13 -10.92
N ASP A 73 11.61 11.03 -10.29
CA ASP A 73 10.20 10.71 -10.04
C ASP A 73 9.48 11.76 -9.18
N ARG A 74 10.20 12.76 -8.64
CA ARG A 74 9.70 13.89 -7.85
C ARG A 74 8.63 14.71 -8.59
N PRO A 75 7.76 15.41 -7.84
CA PRO A 75 6.81 16.36 -8.43
C PRO A 75 7.51 17.48 -9.21
N GLU A 76 6.89 17.94 -10.30
CA GLU A 76 7.45 18.98 -11.16
C GLU A 76 7.80 20.26 -10.38
N GLY A 77 9.05 20.70 -10.50
CA GLY A 77 9.53 21.94 -9.87
C GLY A 77 9.89 21.83 -8.39
N VAL A 78 9.79 20.63 -7.79
CA VAL A 78 10.22 20.35 -6.43
C VAL A 78 11.69 19.94 -6.44
N SER A 79 12.52 20.65 -5.69
CA SER A 79 13.94 20.27 -5.51
C SER A 79 14.09 19.08 -4.57
N GLU A 80 15.20 18.35 -4.64
CA GLU A 80 15.52 17.25 -3.71
C GLU A 80 15.36 17.64 -2.23
N GLU A 81 15.93 18.77 -1.82
CA GLU A 81 15.83 19.24 -0.44
C GLU A 81 14.38 19.55 -0.03
N GLU A 82 13.58 20.07 -0.97
CA GLU A 82 12.16 20.33 -0.72
C GLU A 82 11.34 19.04 -0.67
N PHE A 83 11.67 18.05 -1.50
CA PHE A 83 11.05 16.73 -1.47
C PHE A 83 11.33 16.01 -0.15
N GLU A 84 12.57 16.08 0.34
CA GLU A 84 12.99 15.40 1.57
C GLU A 84 12.51 16.09 2.85
N ARG A 85 12.58 17.43 2.91
CA ARG A 85 12.44 18.21 4.16
C ARG A 85 11.55 19.44 4.01
N GLY A 86 11.12 19.75 2.80
CA GLY A 86 10.36 20.95 2.49
C GLY A 86 8.92 20.88 2.99
N PRO A 87 8.22 22.03 2.97
CA PRO A 87 6.80 22.02 3.20
C PRO A 87 6.12 21.22 2.08
N VAL A 88 5.27 20.28 2.48
CA VAL A 88 4.34 19.65 1.55
C VAL A 88 3.28 20.67 1.08
N PRO A 89 2.63 20.42 -0.07
CA PRO A 89 1.53 21.26 -0.56
C PRO A 89 0.46 21.51 0.50
N GLU A 90 -0.26 22.64 0.39
CA GLU A 90 -1.24 23.08 1.39
C GLU A 90 -2.29 21.99 1.72
N ALA A 91 -2.67 21.18 0.72
CA ALA A 91 -3.61 20.08 0.87
C ALA A 91 -3.19 19.04 1.92
N TYR A 92 -1.90 18.95 2.24
CA TYR A 92 -1.33 17.96 3.15
C TYR A 92 -1.00 18.53 4.54
N GLN A 93 -0.75 19.84 4.67
CA GLN A 93 -0.16 20.42 5.88
C GLN A 93 -0.94 20.12 7.17
N THR A 94 -2.27 20.01 7.08
CA THR A 94 -3.14 19.61 8.20
C THR A 94 -4.09 18.49 7.80
N ALA A 95 -3.66 17.64 6.86
CA ALA A 95 -4.45 16.51 6.41
C ALA A 95 -4.47 15.40 7.47
N THR A 96 -5.56 14.64 7.46
CA THR A 96 -5.71 13.45 8.28
C THR A 96 -5.15 12.23 7.54
N SER A 97 -4.40 11.39 8.25
CA SER A 97 -3.86 10.11 7.80
C SER A 97 -4.93 9.03 7.70
N LEU A 98 -4.58 7.91 7.09
CA LEU A 98 -5.43 6.72 6.98
C LEU A 98 -5.91 6.19 8.35
N GLY A 99 -5.09 6.34 9.40
CA GLY A 99 -5.38 5.97 10.77
C GLY A 99 -6.11 7.04 11.59
N GLY A 100 -6.41 8.21 11.00
CA GLY A 100 -7.16 9.27 11.67
C GLY A 100 -6.32 10.32 12.40
N GLU A 101 -5.00 10.30 12.26
CA GLU A 101 -4.11 11.31 12.86
C GLU A 101 -3.99 12.54 11.96
N THR A 102 -4.00 13.74 12.56
CA THR A 102 -3.86 14.99 11.79
C THR A 102 -2.41 15.42 11.79
N ARG A 103 -1.83 15.65 10.61
CA ARG A 103 -0.47 16.18 10.48
C ARG A 103 -0.32 17.53 11.19
N ASP A 104 0.75 17.65 11.98
CA ASP A 104 1.18 18.90 12.59
C ASP A 104 2.56 19.29 12.04
N PRO A 105 2.68 20.34 11.19
CA PRO A 105 3.96 20.77 10.63
C PRO A 105 5.01 21.17 11.68
N ASP A 106 4.59 21.47 12.91
CA ASP A 106 5.49 21.87 14.00
C ASP A 106 6.03 20.65 14.79
N ASP A 107 5.55 19.42 14.53
CA ASP A 107 5.91 18.19 15.27
C ASP A 107 6.22 17.01 14.33
N LEU A 108 7.11 17.21 13.35
CA LEU A 108 7.51 16.17 12.39
C LEU A 108 8.91 15.62 12.67
N GLN A 109 9.09 14.34 12.39
CA GLN A 109 10.38 13.67 12.38
C GLN A 109 11.08 13.82 11.02
N PRO A 110 12.36 14.22 11.00
CA PRO A 110 13.18 14.12 9.80
C PRO A 110 13.31 12.67 9.33
N LYS A 111 13.22 12.44 8.01
CA LYS A 111 13.34 11.12 7.37
C LYS A 111 14.54 10.29 7.87
N GLY A 112 15.69 10.93 8.05
CA GLY A 112 16.91 10.29 8.55
C GLY A 112 16.83 9.76 9.99
N ASN A 113 15.95 10.31 10.84
CA ASN A 113 15.76 9.85 12.22
C ASN A 113 14.92 8.58 12.31
N VAL A 114 14.07 8.35 11.31
CA VAL A 114 13.08 7.28 11.29
C VAL A 114 13.43 6.16 10.32
N LYS A 115 14.66 6.16 9.77
CA LYS A 115 15.10 5.19 8.76
C LYS A 115 14.12 5.11 7.59
N PHE A 116 13.68 6.27 7.12
CA PHE A 116 12.88 6.34 5.90
C PHE A 116 13.70 5.79 4.74
N SER A 117 13.09 4.95 3.91
CA SER A 117 13.71 4.33 2.75
C SER A 117 12.66 3.90 1.74
N GLU A 118 13.05 3.86 0.47
CA GLU A 118 12.28 3.20 -0.58
C GLU A 118 12.04 1.72 -0.24
N TYR A 119 11.04 1.11 -0.87
CA TYR A 119 10.63 -0.26 -0.54
C TYR A 119 11.77 -1.28 -0.68
N ASP A 120 12.53 -1.22 -1.77
CA ASP A 120 13.60 -2.18 -2.06
C ASP A 120 14.74 -2.10 -1.04
N ASP A 121 15.11 -0.88 -0.64
CA ASP A 121 16.09 -0.64 0.43
C ASP A 121 15.55 -1.07 1.80
N ALA A 122 14.24 -0.91 2.03
CA ALA A 122 13.60 -1.31 3.26
C ALA A 122 13.68 -2.84 3.48
N LEU A 123 13.68 -3.65 2.43
CA LEU A 123 13.82 -5.11 2.52
C LEU A 123 15.13 -5.55 3.20
N GLU A 124 16.17 -4.71 3.16
CA GLU A 124 17.44 -4.96 3.84
C GLU A 124 17.42 -4.58 5.32
N GLN A 125 16.41 -3.81 5.77
CA GLN A 125 16.29 -3.38 7.15
C GLN A 125 15.77 -4.52 8.05
N PRO A 126 16.45 -4.85 9.17
CA PRO A 126 16.02 -5.94 10.06
C PRO A 126 14.63 -5.77 10.68
N THR A 127 14.11 -4.55 10.69
CA THR A 127 12.81 -4.18 11.28
C THR A 127 11.68 -4.14 10.25
N HIS A 128 11.99 -4.15 8.96
CA HIS A 128 11.00 -4.25 7.91
C HIS A 128 10.41 -5.66 7.87
N LYS A 129 9.14 -5.77 7.47
CA LYS A 129 8.52 -7.05 7.15
C LYS A 129 7.92 -6.94 5.76
N PRO A 130 8.03 -7.97 4.91
CA PRO A 130 7.40 -7.99 3.58
C PRO A 130 5.93 -7.60 3.66
N GLY A 131 5.46 -6.84 2.67
CA GLY A 131 4.09 -6.34 2.63
C GLY A 131 3.89 -4.96 3.28
N ARG A 132 4.83 -4.48 4.09
CA ARG A 132 4.67 -3.21 4.82
C ARG A 132 5.23 -2.02 4.02
N CYS A 133 4.37 -1.03 3.77
CA CYS A 133 4.73 0.22 3.10
C CYS A 133 3.85 1.36 3.61
N CYS A 134 4.12 2.60 3.20
CA CYS A 134 3.37 3.78 3.59
C CYS A 134 1.89 3.65 3.22
N ALA A 135 1.54 3.13 2.05
CA ALA A 135 0.14 2.98 1.62
C ALA A 135 -0.72 2.10 2.54
N ASN A 136 -0.12 1.26 3.40
CA ASN A 136 -0.82 0.48 4.42
C ASN A 136 -0.36 0.78 5.86
N CYS A 137 0.19 1.98 6.05
CA CYS A 137 0.54 2.56 7.34
C CYS A 137 -0.59 3.45 7.87
N ALA A 138 -0.82 3.42 9.18
CA ALA A 138 -1.76 4.30 9.87
C ALA A 138 -1.44 5.79 9.67
N ASP A 139 -0.16 6.15 9.57
CA ASP A 139 0.26 7.56 9.53
C ASP A 139 0.32 8.13 8.11
N TYR A 140 0.04 7.33 7.08
CA TYR A 140 0.12 7.79 5.71
C TYR A 140 -1.06 8.69 5.34
N ILE A 141 -0.77 9.76 4.62
CA ILE A 141 -1.75 10.67 4.03
C ILE A 141 -1.67 10.44 2.52
N PRO A 142 -2.70 9.82 1.90
CA PRO A 142 -2.70 9.56 0.46
C PRO A 142 -2.57 10.82 -0.38
N ASP A 143 -2.15 10.64 -1.63
CA ASP A 143 -2.15 11.69 -2.64
C ASP A 143 -3.54 12.36 -2.75
N LYS A 144 -3.54 13.69 -2.76
CA LYS A 144 -4.70 14.58 -2.85
C LYS A 144 -4.63 15.56 -4.02
N ASN A 145 -3.51 15.62 -4.73
CA ASN A 145 -3.27 16.56 -5.83
C ASN A 145 -2.85 15.87 -7.13
N GLY A 146 -2.81 14.53 -7.18
CA GLY A 146 -2.55 13.74 -8.38
C GLY A 146 -1.08 13.72 -8.80
N ASP A 147 -0.16 14.12 -7.93
CA ASP A 147 1.29 14.12 -8.21
C ASP A 147 1.98 12.78 -7.91
N ARG A 148 1.21 11.77 -7.48
CA ARG A 148 1.63 10.43 -7.03
C ARG A 148 2.23 10.38 -5.62
N PHE A 149 2.44 11.52 -4.96
CA PHE A 149 3.04 11.56 -3.63
C PHE A 149 2.02 11.99 -2.58
N GLY A 150 2.05 11.29 -1.46
CA GLY A 150 1.35 11.67 -0.27
C GLY A 150 2.22 12.45 0.71
N ALA A 151 1.79 12.41 1.96
CA ALA A 151 2.53 12.87 3.11
C ALA A 151 2.40 11.85 4.26
N CYS A 152 2.96 12.17 5.43
CA CYS A 152 2.80 11.38 6.64
C CYS A 152 2.28 12.27 7.78
N ALA A 153 1.60 11.74 8.79
CA ALA A 153 1.27 12.52 9.98
C ALA A 153 2.53 12.90 10.78
N GLU A 154 3.55 12.04 10.73
CA GLU A 154 4.72 12.06 11.62
C GLU A 154 6.06 12.40 10.95
N VAL A 155 6.15 12.37 9.61
CA VAL A 155 7.44 12.48 8.88
C VAL A 155 7.47 13.70 7.96
N GLU A 156 8.60 14.41 7.94
CA GLU A 156 8.85 15.57 7.05
C GLU A 156 8.84 15.19 5.55
N GLY A 157 8.52 16.17 4.71
CA GLY A 157 8.58 16.04 3.26
C GLY A 157 7.46 15.19 2.63
N TYR A 158 7.63 14.92 1.34
CA TYR A 158 6.75 14.11 0.51
C TYR A 158 6.99 12.63 0.79
N VAL A 159 5.97 11.80 0.62
CA VAL A 159 6.05 10.37 0.91
C VAL A 159 5.41 9.58 -0.24
N ASP A 160 6.18 8.69 -0.87
CA ASP A 160 5.60 7.73 -1.80
C ASP A 160 4.82 6.67 -0.99
N GLY A 161 3.68 6.22 -1.51
CA GLY A 161 2.96 5.10 -0.91
C GLY A 161 3.81 3.83 -0.79
N ALA A 162 4.77 3.62 -1.71
CA ALA A 162 5.68 2.49 -1.70
C ALA A 162 6.74 2.55 -0.59
N ASP A 163 7.06 3.73 -0.08
CA ASP A 163 8.12 3.93 0.91
C ASP A 163 7.85 3.22 2.23
N TRP A 164 8.85 3.19 3.11
CA TRP A 164 8.73 2.67 4.46
C TRP A 164 9.58 3.44 5.46
N CYS A 165 9.17 3.47 6.72
CA CYS A 165 10.02 3.93 7.82
C CYS A 165 9.79 3.12 9.10
N SER A 166 10.71 3.25 10.06
CA SER A 166 10.67 2.53 11.33
C SER A 166 9.54 2.93 12.29
N LEU A 167 8.77 3.98 11.97
CA LEU A 167 7.55 4.34 12.68
C LEU A 167 6.32 3.56 12.20
N TYR A 168 6.43 2.74 11.14
CA TYR A 168 5.32 2.00 10.56
C TYR A 168 4.39 1.39 11.62
N GLU A 169 3.12 1.80 11.58
CA GLU A 169 2.02 1.25 12.35
C GLU A 169 0.95 0.69 11.40
N SER A 170 0.46 -0.52 11.68
CA SER A 170 -0.62 -1.10 10.89
C SER A 170 -1.93 -0.36 11.14
N LEU A 171 -2.76 -0.28 10.11
CA LEU A 171 -4.10 0.30 10.25
C LEU A 171 -4.93 -0.48 11.28
N PRO A 172 -5.83 0.21 12.01
CA PRO A 172 -6.71 -0.44 12.96
C PRO A 172 -7.77 -1.26 12.22
N GLU A 173 -7.85 -2.55 12.53
CA GLU A 173 -8.90 -3.41 12.01
C GLU A 173 -10.28 -2.89 12.44
N PRO A 174 -11.19 -2.64 11.50
CA PRO A 174 -12.50 -2.14 11.86
C PRO A 174 -13.35 -3.25 12.49
N SER A 175 -14.15 -2.90 13.50
CA SER A 175 -15.00 -3.89 14.17
C SER A 175 -16.13 -4.37 13.27
N VAL A 176 -16.49 -5.66 13.35
CA VAL A 176 -17.67 -6.18 12.65
C VAL A 176 -18.93 -5.46 13.16
N PRO A 177 -19.79 -4.90 12.28
CA PRO A 177 -21.01 -4.21 12.68
C PRO A 177 -21.93 -5.07 13.55
N GLU A 178 -22.61 -4.44 14.51
CA GLU A 178 -23.49 -5.14 15.45
C GLU A 178 -24.55 -6.01 14.73
N GLY A 179 -24.65 -7.27 15.14
CA GLY A 179 -25.62 -8.21 14.57
C GLY A 179 -25.18 -8.88 13.26
N MET A 180 -23.95 -8.63 12.81
CA MET A 180 -23.35 -9.27 11.63
C MET A 180 -22.23 -10.25 12.03
N ASN A 181 -21.90 -11.18 11.15
CA ASN A 181 -20.68 -11.97 11.25
C ASN A 181 -19.68 -11.57 10.16
N GLU A 182 -18.40 -11.81 10.38
CA GLU A 182 -17.33 -11.42 9.46
C GLU A 182 -17.55 -11.94 8.02
N GLY A 183 -18.06 -13.16 7.87
CA GLY A 183 -18.32 -13.76 6.55
C GLY A 183 -19.44 -13.09 5.75
N ASP A 184 -20.30 -12.30 6.40
CA ASP A 184 -21.36 -11.57 5.71
C ASP A 184 -20.86 -10.26 5.10
N LEU A 185 -19.74 -9.71 5.58
CA LEU A 185 -19.23 -8.37 5.21
C LEU A 185 -19.02 -8.22 3.71
N ALA A 186 -18.57 -9.29 3.04
CA ALA A 186 -18.33 -9.31 1.60
C ALA A 186 -19.58 -9.11 0.73
N THR A 187 -20.77 -9.37 1.27
CA THR A 187 -22.03 -9.32 0.51
C THR A 187 -23.12 -8.48 1.16
N ALA A 188 -22.86 -7.98 2.36
CA ALA A 188 -23.76 -7.14 3.11
C ALA A 188 -24.06 -5.83 2.38
N GLU A 189 -25.24 -5.28 2.65
CA GLU A 189 -25.57 -3.92 2.26
C GLU A 189 -24.79 -2.96 3.17
N VAL A 190 -24.01 -2.08 2.56
CA VAL A 190 -23.29 -1.01 3.28
C VAL A 190 -24.29 0.02 3.84
N PRO A 191 -23.93 0.76 4.91
CA PRO A 191 -24.74 1.86 5.43
C PRO A 191 -25.18 2.86 4.36
N GLU A 192 -26.31 3.55 4.62
CA GLU A 192 -26.92 4.49 3.67
C GLU A 192 -25.96 5.57 3.16
N ALA A 193 -25.04 6.03 4.03
CA ALA A 193 -24.00 7.00 3.68
C ALA A 193 -23.17 6.56 2.46
N TYR A 194 -22.90 5.26 2.33
CA TYR A 194 -22.05 4.73 1.28
C TYR A 194 -22.79 4.34 0.01
N ARG A 195 -24.09 4.01 0.08
CA ARG A 195 -24.82 3.34 -1.02
C ARG A 195 -24.70 4.04 -2.37
N THR A 196 -24.65 5.36 -2.37
CA THR A 196 -24.50 6.21 -3.56
C THR A 196 -23.47 7.32 -3.32
N ALA A 197 -22.48 7.05 -2.47
CA ALA A 197 -21.37 7.96 -2.25
C ALA A 197 -20.45 8.02 -3.47
N THR A 198 -19.71 9.12 -3.56
CA THR A 198 -18.66 9.32 -4.55
C THR A 198 -17.33 8.82 -3.99
N SER A 199 -16.54 8.13 -4.82
CA SER A 199 -15.19 7.66 -4.48
C SER A 199 -14.16 8.79 -4.52
N GLN A 200 -12.92 8.47 -4.16
CA GLN A 200 -11.80 9.41 -4.22
C GLN A 200 -11.51 9.91 -5.64
N GLY A 201 -11.79 9.08 -6.66
CA GLY A 201 -11.67 9.40 -8.09
C GLY A 201 -12.96 9.86 -8.75
N ASP A 202 -13.89 10.45 -8.00
CA ASP A 202 -15.15 11.03 -8.50
C ASP A 202 -16.17 10.05 -9.12
N GLU A 203 -16.02 8.74 -8.93
CA GLU A 203 -16.99 7.74 -9.39
C GLU A 203 -18.14 7.57 -8.38
N THR A 204 -19.38 7.57 -8.85
CA THR A 204 -20.55 7.41 -7.98
C THR A 204 -20.91 5.93 -7.84
N ARG A 205 -20.90 5.40 -6.61
CA ARG A 205 -21.30 4.01 -6.36
C ARG A 205 -22.70 3.72 -6.86
N ASN A 206 -22.83 2.65 -7.65
CA ASN A 206 -24.11 2.12 -8.11
C ASN A 206 -24.34 0.70 -7.56
N PRO A 207 -25.26 0.49 -6.61
CA PRO A 207 -25.53 -0.83 -6.01
C PRO A 207 -25.90 -1.95 -6.99
N GLU A 208 -26.38 -1.60 -8.19
CA GLU A 208 -26.78 -2.55 -9.22
C GLU A 208 -25.62 -2.97 -10.14
N GLN A 209 -24.43 -2.37 -9.99
CA GLN A 209 -23.27 -2.56 -10.87
C GLN A 209 -21.98 -2.91 -10.11
N LEU A 210 -22.10 -3.61 -8.98
CA LEU A 210 -20.96 -3.98 -8.14
C LEU A 210 -20.46 -5.40 -8.44
N SER A 211 -19.14 -5.55 -8.54
CA SER A 211 -18.44 -6.84 -8.57
C SER A 211 -18.44 -7.49 -7.18
N ALA A 212 -18.44 -8.82 -7.12
CA ALA A 212 -18.23 -9.51 -5.86
C ALA A 212 -16.74 -9.42 -5.45
N GLN A 213 -16.46 -9.38 -4.15
CA GLN A 213 -15.09 -9.31 -3.63
C GLN A 213 -14.20 -10.45 -4.14
N ALA A 214 -14.75 -11.66 -4.25
CA ALA A 214 -14.03 -12.82 -4.79
C ALA A 214 -13.71 -12.69 -6.29
N ASP A 215 -14.51 -11.96 -7.07
CA ASP A 215 -14.28 -11.79 -8.51
C ASP A 215 -13.13 -10.82 -8.82
N VAL A 216 -12.80 -9.95 -7.86
CA VAL A 216 -11.70 -8.98 -7.94
C VAL A 216 -10.51 -9.36 -7.04
N SER A 217 -10.55 -10.55 -6.42
CA SER A 217 -9.54 -11.00 -5.47
C SER A 217 -9.26 -9.98 -4.36
N LEU A 218 -10.32 -9.39 -3.79
CA LEU A 218 -10.15 -8.48 -2.65
C LEU A 218 -9.48 -9.23 -1.50
N THR A 219 -8.34 -8.72 -1.05
CA THR A 219 -7.61 -9.22 0.12
C THR A 219 -6.87 -8.08 0.83
N GLU A 220 -6.21 -8.35 1.95
CA GLU A 220 -5.37 -7.34 2.62
C GLU A 220 -4.18 -6.96 1.72
N SER A 221 -3.89 -5.66 1.59
CA SER A 221 -2.76 -5.19 0.76
C SER A 221 -1.41 -5.78 1.19
N VAL A 222 -1.21 -5.98 2.50
CA VAL A 222 -0.01 -6.61 3.04
C VAL A 222 0.15 -8.07 2.58
N GLU A 223 -0.96 -8.81 2.44
CA GLU A 223 -0.97 -10.20 1.94
C GLU A 223 -0.75 -10.21 0.43
N ALA A 224 -1.49 -9.39 -0.31
CA ALA A 224 -1.34 -9.28 -1.76
C ALA A 224 0.09 -8.92 -2.16
N LEU A 225 0.75 -8.00 -1.43
CA LEU A 225 2.14 -7.63 -1.68
C LEU A 225 3.13 -8.74 -1.28
N ALA A 226 2.86 -9.45 -0.18
CA ALA A 226 3.69 -10.59 0.23
C ALA A 226 3.61 -11.78 -0.76
N ASP A 227 2.45 -11.97 -1.39
CA ASP A 227 2.21 -13.01 -2.40
C ASP A 227 2.66 -12.57 -3.81
N GLY A 228 2.98 -11.28 -4.01
CA GLY A 228 3.42 -10.70 -5.27
C GLY A 228 2.28 -10.43 -6.27
N ASP A 229 1.05 -10.33 -5.77
CA ASP A 229 -0.13 -9.96 -6.56
C ASP A 229 -0.30 -8.43 -6.66
N ALA A 230 0.16 -7.69 -5.65
CA ALA A 230 0.15 -6.22 -5.60
C ALA A 230 1.56 -5.65 -5.66
N GLU A 231 1.69 -4.42 -6.16
CA GLU A 231 2.93 -3.65 -6.08
C GLU A 231 3.00 -2.86 -4.75
N PRO A 232 4.20 -2.52 -4.25
CA PRO A 232 4.35 -1.60 -3.13
C PRO A 232 3.58 -0.31 -3.37
N GLY A 233 2.98 0.22 -2.31
CA GLY A 233 2.22 1.47 -2.40
C GLY A 233 0.78 1.33 -2.87
N GLN A 234 0.24 0.11 -3.01
CA GLN A 234 -1.16 -0.09 -3.40
C GLN A 234 -2.03 -0.54 -2.23
N SER A 235 -3.04 0.26 -1.88
CA SER A 235 -4.13 -0.11 -0.96
C SER A 235 -5.45 0.56 -1.34
N CYS A 236 -6.56 0.13 -0.75
CA CYS A 236 -7.83 0.80 -0.94
C CYS A 236 -7.77 2.25 -0.44
N GLY A 237 -7.04 2.54 0.62
CA GLY A 237 -6.87 3.89 1.16
C GLY A 237 -6.37 4.92 0.14
N ASN A 238 -5.59 4.51 -0.86
CA ASN A 238 -5.12 5.37 -1.95
C ASN A 238 -5.63 4.96 -3.35
N CYS A 239 -6.73 4.18 -3.40
CA CYS A 239 -7.38 3.79 -4.64
C CYS A 239 -8.44 4.81 -5.07
N ALA A 240 -8.51 5.09 -6.38
CA ALA A 240 -9.52 5.96 -6.98
C ALA A 240 -10.96 5.49 -6.71
N GLU A 241 -11.18 4.18 -6.68
CA GLU A 241 -12.50 3.59 -6.47
C GLU A 241 -12.94 3.54 -5.00
N PHE A 242 -12.04 3.82 -4.06
CA PHE A 242 -12.36 3.71 -2.65
C PHE A 242 -13.26 4.85 -2.17
N ILE A 243 -14.15 4.53 -1.24
CA ILE A 243 -15.01 5.48 -0.54
C ILE A 243 -14.58 5.41 0.92
N PRO A 244 -13.87 6.43 1.44
CA PRO A 244 -13.40 6.45 2.81
C PRO A 244 -14.54 6.34 3.83
N ASP A 245 -14.20 5.98 5.07
CA ASP A 245 -15.15 5.97 6.18
C ASP A 245 -15.83 7.34 6.35
N GLN A 246 -17.17 7.34 6.30
CA GLN A 246 -18.01 8.53 6.41
C GLN A 246 -18.80 8.58 7.73
N ASN A 247 -18.85 7.49 8.49
CA ASN A 247 -19.68 7.36 9.69
C ASN A 247 -18.89 7.05 10.97
N GLY A 248 -17.57 6.89 10.86
CA GLY A 248 -16.65 6.65 11.98
C GLY A 248 -16.68 5.21 12.49
N ASP A 249 -17.14 4.24 11.69
CA ASP A 249 -17.15 2.81 12.06
C ASP A 249 -15.87 2.06 11.63
N GLY A 250 -14.93 2.77 11.00
CA GLY A 250 -13.67 2.26 10.47
C GLY A 250 -13.82 1.56 9.11
N TRP A 251 -15.04 1.33 8.63
CA TRP A 251 -15.27 0.74 7.31
C TRP A 251 -15.44 1.80 6.24
N GLY A 252 -14.83 1.55 5.08
CA GLY A 252 -15.18 2.20 3.83
C GLY A 252 -16.12 1.36 2.96
N ALA A 253 -16.27 1.83 1.74
CA ALA A 253 -16.88 1.12 0.63
C ALA A 253 -16.05 1.33 -0.65
N CYS A 254 -16.52 0.82 -1.78
CA CYS A 254 -15.85 0.99 -3.08
C CYS A 254 -16.86 1.26 -4.18
N ALA A 255 -16.64 2.18 -5.11
CA ALA A 255 -17.62 2.45 -6.16
C ALA A 255 -17.88 1.22 -7.07
N ALA A 256 -16.90 0.32 -7.21
CA ALA A 256 -16.99 -0.89 -8.03
C ALA A 256 -17.23 -2.23 -7.29
N VAL A 257 -17.00 -2.31 -5.97
CA VAL A 257 -16.99 -3.60 -5.22
C VAL A 257 -18.08 -3.69 -4.15
N LYS A 258 -18.74 -4.84 -4.08
CA LYS A 258 -19.79 -5.12 -3.10
C LYS A 258 -19.25 -5.29 -1.68
N GLY A 259 -20.09 -4.99 -0.69
CA GLY A 259 -19.78 -5.21 0.72
C GLY A 259 -18.95 -4.08 1.33
N PHE A 260 -18.50 -4.35 2.55
CA PHE A 260 -17.60 -3.47 3.31
C PHE A 260 -16.17 -3.67 2.82
N VAL A 261 -15.42 -2.57 2.69
CA VAL A 261 -14.02 -2.55 2.24
C VAL A 261 -13.21 -1.78 3.28
N ALA A 262 -12.14 -2.37 3.79
CA ALA A 262 -11.20 -1.68 4.67
C ALA A 262 -10.23 -0.81 3.86
N THR A 263 -9.73 0.24 4.49
CA THR A 263 -8.65 1.08 3.96
C THR A 263 -7.41 0.27 3.60
N GLU A 264 -7.11 -0.78 4.35
CA GLU A 264 -5.92 -1.62 4.18
C GLU A 264 -6.06 -2.73 3.12
N ASP A 265 -7.24 -2.89 2.52
CA ASP A 265 -7.49 -3.89 1.48
C ASP A 265 -6.79 -3.54 0.16
N TRP A 266 -6.81 -4.47 -0.78
CA TRP A 266 -6.38 -4.32 -2.17
C TRP A 266 -7.16 -5.29 -3.06
N CYS A 267 -7.32 -4.96 -4.34
CA CYS A 267 -7.89 -5.87 -5.34
C CYS A 267 -7.30 -5.61 -6.72
N VAL A 268 -7.49 -6.54 -7.67
CA VAL A 268 -6.88 -6.49 -9.01
C VAL A 268 -7.37 -5.35 -9.91
N ILE A 269 -8.41 -4.62 -9.48
CA ILE A 269 -8.94 -3.44 -10.18
C ILE A 269 -8.48 -2.14 -9.50
N TRP A 270 -7.47 -2.20 -8.64
CA TRP A 270 -6.87 -1.02 -8.03
C TRP A 270 -6.35 -0.06 -9.10
N GLU A 271 -6.68 1.22 -8.93
CA GLU A 271 -6.22 2.31 -9.78
C GLU A 271 -5.84 3.49 -8.87
N HIS A 272 -4.74 4.17 -9.21
CA HIS A 272 -4.29 5.35 -8.48
C HIS A 272 -5.25 6.53 -8.69
N VAL A 273 -5.38 7.41 -7.68
CA VAL A 273 -6.13 8.67 -7.82
C VAL A 273 -5.43 9.55 -8.84
N SER A 274 -6.13 9.95 -9.91
CA SER A 274 -5.59 10.89 -10.90
C SER A 274 -6.16 12.29 -10.69
N GLU A 275 -5.52 13.31 -11.25
CA GLU A 275 -6.09 14.67 -11.27
C GLU A 275 -7.49 14.67 -11.92
N GLY A 276 -8.47 15.23 -11.21
CA GLY A 276 -9.85 15.46 -11.68
C GLY A 276 -10.06 16.79 -12.39
#